data_AF-A0A1G9QGX7-F1
#
_entry.id   AF-A0A1G9QGX7-F1
#
_cell.length_a   1.000
_cell.length_b   1.000
_cell.length_c   1.000
_cell.angle_alpha   90.00
_cell.angle_beta   90.00
_cell.angle_gamma   90.00
#
_symmetry.space_group_name_H-M   'P 1'
#
loop_
_entity.id
_entity.type
_entity.pdbx_description
1 polymer ?
#
loop_
_entity_poly.entity_id
_entity_poly.type
_entity_poly.pdbx_seq_one_letter_code
_entity_poly.pdbx_strand_id
1 'polypeptide(L)'
;MPLFEAWEPQSWRWIFWVNIPLAVIAMVVVQRTVPNTRREVRIDVVGGVLLAAALSLLVVALYNPKPAESVLPSWGWPTLIAAFVMLGGFFFRERRSAVRLMDPDGVQWRPFWAVLGVSLAAGAALMVTLVDVELFAQTVLRRDSAAAATLLTRFLIALPVGAVLGGFLASRLGDRWVSFGGLAMASVSYVFIAQWPADVSGLVLTRDLAIAGFGLGLVIAPLSGAVLRVVPPVRHGVASAFVVVARMTGMLVGVAALSAWGLHRFRELTAGLNTPLPFGVEPAEFQRRMAEYQRGLTEALLTEYHEIFLITAVICAVGALGSVLLPGKRQQTGSVSGSLKSTR
;
A
#
# COMPACT_ATOMS: atom_id res chain seq x y z
N MET A 1 1.38 6.52 45.01
CA MET A 1 2.05 6.86 43.74
C MET A 1 1.18 6.31 42.60
N PRO A 2 0.02 6.94 42.29
CA PRO A 2 -1.02 6.35 41.43
C PRO A 2 -1.11 6.97 40.03
N LEU A 3 -0.09 7.71 39.58
CA LEU A 3 -0.11 8.39 38.27
C LEU A 3 0.24 7.48 37.08
N PHE A 4 0.66 6.23 37.33
CA PHE A 4 1.07 5.29 36.28
C PHE A 4 0.09 4.10 36.09
N GLU A 5 -0.92 3.93 36.95
CA GLU A 5 -1.98 2.92 36.74
C GLU A 5 -3.07 3.39 35.76
N ALA A 6 -3.18 4.70 35.50
CA ALA A 6 -4.02 5.23 34.41
C ALA A 6 -3.43 4.97 33.01
N TRP A 7 -2.28 4.30 32.96
CA TRP A 7 -1.48 4.04 31.76
C TRP A 7 -1.62 2.59 31.31
N GLU A 8 -2.82 2.01 31.36
CA GLU A 8 -3.04 0.78 30.60
C GLU A 8 -2.93 1.08 29.09
N PRO A 9 -1.93 0.54 28.37
CA PRO A 9 -1.84 0.68 26.92
C PRO A 9 -2.85 -0.24 26.19
N GLN A 10 -4.03 -0.49 26.78
CA GLN A 10 -5.03 -1.43 26.27
C GLN A 10 -6.09 -0.76 25.39
N SER A 11 -6.12 0.58 25.29
CA SER A 11 -7.02 1.26 24.37
C SER A 11 -6.32 1.64 23.07
N TRP A 12 -6.86 1.19 21.93
CA TRP A 12 -6.45 1.54 20.56
C TRP A 12 -6.26 3.06 20.33
N ARG A 13 -6.89 3.89 21.17
CA ARG A 13 -6.79 5.36 21.17
C ARG A 13 -5.36 5.87 21.35
N TRP A 14 -4.50 5.13 22.06
CA TRP A 14 -3.10 5.51 22.26
C TRP A 14 -2.30 5.59 20.95
N ILE A 15 -2.67 4.80 19.94
CA ILE A 15 -2.04 4.85 18.61
C ILE A 15 -2.24 6.23 17.97
N PHE A 16 -3.38 6.88 18.22
CA PHE A 16 -3.65 8.24 17.73
C PHE A 16 -2.85 9.30 18.50
N TRP A 17 -2.74 9.16 19.82
CA TRP A 17 -1.96 10.07 20.66
C TRP A 17 -0.47 10.04 20.31
N VAL A 18 0.08 8.91 19.88
CA VAL A 18 1.47 8.79 19.41
C VAL A 18 1.73 9.57 18.11
N ASN A 19 0.74 9.69 17.23
CA ASN A 19 0.89 10.40 15.96
C ASN A 19 0.99 11.93 16.13
N ILE A 20 0.32 12.50 17.14
CA ILE A 20 0.31 13.95 17.40
C ILE A 20 1.71 14.53 17.66
N PRO A 21 2.51 14.02 18.63
CA PRO A 21 3.85 14.55 18.89
C PRO A 21 4.78 14.33 17.69
N LEU A 22 4.64 13.20 16.98
CA LEU A 22 5.42 12.95 15.75
C LEU A 22 5.12 14.01 14.68
N ALA A 23 3.85 14.36 14.49
CA ALA A 23 3.43 15.39 13.54
C ALA A 23 3.94 16.78 13.93
N VAL A 24 3.91 17.13 15.22
CA VAL A 24 4.46 18.39 15.74
C VAL A 24 5.97 18.46 15.51
N ILE A 25 6.71 17.38 15.80
CA ILE A 25 8.16 17.31 15.55
C ILE A 25 8.46 17.50 14.06
N ALA A 26 7.76 16.78 13.18
CA ALA A 26 7.92 16.93 11.74
C ALA A 26 7.65 18.37 11.27
N MET A 27 6.59 19.00 11.79
CA MET A 27 6.26 20.39 11.47
C MET A 27 7.36 21.36 11.89
N VAL A 28 7.91 21.21 13.10
CA VAL A 28 9.02 22.03 13.60
C VAL A 28 10.28 21.83 12.76
N VAL A 29 10.62 20.59 12.40
CA VAL A 29 11.79 20.27 11.57
C VAL A 29 11.65 20.89 10.18
N VAL A 30 10.48 20.78 9.55
CA VAL A 30 10.20 21.38 8.25
C VAL A 30 10.32 22.90 8.30
N GLN A 31 9.73 23.56 9.31
CA GLN A 31 9.81 25.02 9.46
C GLN A 31 11.24 25.53 9.67
N ARG A 32 12.12 24.74 10.29
CA ARG A 32 13.51 25.13 10.54
C ARG A 32 14.48 24.78 9.43
N THR A 33 14.23 23.70 8.69
CA THR A 33 15.19 23.15 7.73
C THR A 33 14.92 23.59 6.29
N VAL A 34 13.66 23.88 5.94
CA VAL A 34 13.31 24.28 4.58
C VAL A 34 13.63 25.76 4.39
N PRO A 35 14.59 26.13 3.51
CA PRO A 35 14.91 27.52 3.23
C PRO A 35 13.68 28.24 2.68
N ASN A 36 13.43 29.46 3.18
CA ASN A 36 12.26 30.27 2.84
C ASN A 36 12.36 30.79 1.40
N THR A 37 12.17 29.88 0.44
CA THR A 37 12.11 30.19 -0.98
C THR A 37 10.69 30.65 -1.28
N ARG A 38 10.46 31.96 -1.17
CA ARG A 38 9.23 32.61 -1.63
C ARG A 38 9.11 32.44 -3.15
N ARG A 39 8.63 31.29 -3.61
CA ARG A 39 8.00 31.17 -4.92
C ARG A 39 6.53 31.50 -4.74
N GLU A 40 6.02 32.40 -5.56
CA GLU A 40 4.58 32.62 -5.71
C GLU A 40 3.95 31.40 -6.38
N VAL A 41 3.87 30.29 -5.64
CA VAL A 41 3.09 29.13 -6.06
C VAL A 41 1.67 29.42 -5.62
N ARG A 42 0.78 29.69 -6.58
CA ARG A 42 -0.65 29.71 -6.32
C ARG A 42 -1.09 28.28 -5.99
N ILE A 43 -1.16 27.96 -4.70
CA ILE A 43 -1.71 26.70 -4.21
C ILE A 43 -3.22 26.77 -4.40
N ASP A 44 -3.81 25.83 -5.14
CA ASP A 44 -5.26 25.69 -5.21
C ASP A 44 -5.78 25.06 -3.92
N VAL A 45 -5.81 25.86 -2.85
CA VAL A 45 -6.32 25.47 -1.53
C VAL A 45 -7.78 25.02 -1.65
N VAL A 46 -8.55 25.65 -2.54
CA VAL A 46 -9.95 25.30 -2.79
C VAL A 46 -10.06 23.92 -3.43
N GLY A 47 -9.26 23.62 -4.46
CA GLY A 47 -9.17 22.30 -5.07
C GLY A 47 -8.70 21.22 -4.09
N GLY A 48 -7.69 21.53 -3.27
CA GLY A 48 -7.18 20.62 -2.24
C GLY A 48 -8.23 20.28 -1.16
N VAL A 49 -8.98 21.29 -0.68
CA VAL A 49 -10.07 21.08 0.29
C VAL A 49 -11.23 20.31 -0.35
N LEU A 50 -11.61 20.59 -1.60
CA LEU A 50 -12.64 19.82 -2.29
C LEU A 50 -12.25 18.35 -2.45
N LEU A 51 -10.99 18.08 -2.82
CA LEU A 51 -10.49 16.71 -2.96
C LEU A 51 -10.45 15.97 -1.62
N ALA A 52 -9.95 16.63 -0.57
CA ALA A 52 -9.92 16.06 0.78
C ALA A 52 -11.33 15.76 1.30
N ALA A 53 -12.28 16.68 1.09
CA ALA A 53 -13.68 16.50 1.46
C ALA A 53 -14.33 15.37 0.66
N ALA A 54 -14.10 15.29 -0.65
CA ALA A 54 -14.63 14.24 -1.50
C ALA A 54 -14.14 12.85 -1.07
N LEU A 55 -12.84 12.70 -0.82
CA LEU A 55 -12.25 11.45 -0.36
C LEU A 55 -12.76 11.06 1.04
N SER A 56 -12.88 12.03 1.96
CA SER A 56 -13.41 11.77 3.31
C SER A 56 -14.87 11.31 3.26
N LEU A 57 -15.70 11.98 2.46
CA LEU A 57 -17.09 11.60 2.25
C LEU A 57 -17.22 10.23 1.59
N LEU A 58 -16.35 9.90 0.64
CA LEU A 58 -16.34 8.60 -0.02
C LEU A 58 -16.02 7.47 0.98
N VAL A 59 -15.03 7.68 1.86
CA VAL A 59 -14.69 6.72 2.93
C VAL A 59 -15.86 6.55 3.89
N VAL A 60 -16.51 7.63 4.33
CA VAL A 60 -17.68 7.57 5.22
C VAL A 60 -18.87 6.90 4.54
N ALA A 61 -19.08 7.14 3.25
CA ALA A 61 -20.16 6.55 2.48
C ALA A 61 -20.02 5.04 2.33
N LEU A 62 -18.80 4.57 2.11
CA LEU A 62 -18.48 3.15 1.95
C LEU A 62 -18.35 2.42 3.29
N TYR A 63 -18.23 3.14 4.41
CA TYR A 63 -18.19 2.53 5.73
C TYR A 63 -19.56 1.97 6.11
N ASN A 64 -19.67 0.64 6.13
CA ASN A 64 -20.88 -0.07 6.49
C ASN A 64 -20.70 -0.87 7.79
N PRO A 65 -21.29 -0.43 8.92
CA PRO A 65 -21.20 -1.15 10.19
C PRO A 65 -21.99 -2.47 10.22
N LYS A 66 -22.91 -2.68 9.26
CA LYS A 66 -23.81 -3.84 9.21
C LYS A 66 -23.95 -4.37 7.77
N PRO A 67 -22.88 -4.95 7.20
CA PRO A 67 -22.87 -5.42 5.82
C PRO A 67 -23.86 -6.57 5.54
N ALA A 68 -24.39 -7.22 6.58
CA ALA A 68 -25.36 -8.30 6.46
C ALA A 68 -26.81 -7.84 6.24
N GLU A 69 -27.17 -6.61 6.63
CA GLU A 69 -28.54 -6.09 6.53
C GLU A 69 -28.76 -5.27 5.23
N SER A 70 -27.73 -4.58 4.74
CA SER A 70 -27.79 -3.80 3.50
C SER A 70 -26.39 -3.55 2.92
N VAL A 71 -26.30 -3.33 1.60
CA VAL A 71 -25.03 -3.00 0.91
C VAL A 71 -24.45 -1.66 1.39
N LEU A 72 -25.33 -0.70 1.71
CA LEU A 72 -24.99 0.64 2.21
C LEU A 72 -25.86 0.97 3.43
N PRO A 73 -25.34 1.68 4.44
CA PRO A 73 -26.15 2.24 5.53
C PRO A 73 -27.16 3.26 5.01
N SER A 74 -28.13 3.65 5.84
CA SER A 74 -29.10 4.71 5.51
C SER A 74 -28.45 6.06 5.16
N TRP A 75 -27.27 6.35 5.71
CA TRP A 75 -26.46 7.53 5.37
C TRP A 75 -25.53 7.32 4.16
N GLY A 76 -25.36 6.08 3.68
CA GLY A 76 -24.42 5.72 2.61
C GLY A 76 -24.77 6.38 1.27
N TRP A 77 -26.03 6.31 0.83
CA TRP A 77 -26.45 6.94 -0.43
C TRP A 77 -26.31 8.48 -0.44
N PRO A 78 -26.77 9.22 0.58
CA PRO A 78 -26.56 10.67 0.66
C PRO A 78 -25.08 11.08 0.68
N THR A 79 -24.25 10.37 1.44
CA THR A 79 -22.81 10.68 1.54
C THR A 79 -22.05 10.30 0.28
N LEU A 80 -22.45 9.23 -0.41
CA LEU A 80 -21.89 8.83 -1.71
C LEU A 80 -22.20 9.89 -2.77
N ILE A 81 -23.45 10.35 -2.83
CA ILE A 81 -23.86 11.43 -3.76
C ILE A 81 -23.09 12.71 -3.45
N ALA A 82 -22.95 13.08 -2.17
CA ALA A 82 -22.15 14.23 -1.75
C ALA A 82 -20.67 14.10 -2.13
N ALA A 83 -20.08 12.89 -2.01
CA ALA A 83 -18.73 12.61 -2.46
C ALA A 83 -18.57 12.82 -3.97
N PHE A 84 -19.49 12.27 -4.78
CA PHE A 84 -19.49 12.45 -6.24
C PHE A 84 -19.73 13.90 -6.68
N VAL A 85 -20.56 14.65 -5.97
CA VAL A 85 -20.78 16.08 -6.22
C VAL A 85 -19.51 16.89 -5.91
N MET A 86 -18.84 16.61 -4.80
CA MET A 86 -17.55 17.24 -4.46
C MET A 86 -16.44 16.87 -5.45
N LEU A 87 -16.41 15.60 -5.90
CA LEU A 87 -15.49 15.13 -6.93
C LEU A 87 -15.78 15.83 -8.28
N GLY A 88 -17.05 15.95 -8.66
CA GLY A 88 -17.49 16.67 -9.85
C GLY A 88 -17.17 18.16 -9.79
N GLY A 89 -17.32 18.77 -8.61
CA GLY A 89 -16.91 20.15 -8.33
C GLY A 89 -15.40 20.33 -8.45
N PHE A 90 -14.61 19.36 -7.97
CA PHE A 90 -13.16 19.32 -8.16
C PHE A 90 -12.81 19.24 -9.64
N PHE A 91 -13.38 18.30 -10.41
CA PHE A 91 -13.13 18.16 -11.85
C PHE A 91 -13.57 19.40 -12.66
N PHE A 92 -14.66 20.05 -12.26
CA PHE A 92 -15.13 21.27 -12.92
C PHE A 92 -14.22 22.46 -12.64
N ARG A 93 -13.75 22.59 -11.40
CA ARG A 93 -12.75 23.58 -10.97
C ARG A 93 -11.40 23.34 -11.65
N GLU A 94 -10.97 22.09 -11.74
CA GLU A 94 -9.75 21.63 -12.42
C GLU A 94 -9.75 22.03 -13.89
N ARG A 95 -10.86 21.79 -14.59
CA ARG A 95 -11.01 22.15 -16.01
C ARG A 95 -11.07 23.66 -16.28
N ARG A 96 -11.48 24.47 -15.29
CA ARG A 96 -11.58 25.94 -15.40
C ARG A 96 -10.41 26.71 -14.77
N SER A 97 -9.53 26.04 -14.03
CA SER A 97 -8.41 26.70 -13.38
C SER A 97 -7.34 27.08 -14.41
N ALA A 98 -6.84 28.31 -14.33
CA ALA A 98 -5.74 28.81 -15.17
C ALA A 98 -4.41 28.06 -14.93
N VAL A 99 -4.34 27.28 -13.84
CA VAL A 99 -3.25 26.36 -13.52
C VAL A 99 -3.79 24.94 -13.69
N ARG A 100 -3.80 24.42 -14.92
CA ARG A 100 -4.17 23.02 -15.20
C ARG A 100 -3.22 22.09 -14.43
N LEU A 101 -3.71 21.11 -13.65
CA LEU A 101 -2.82 20.19 -12.93
C LEU A 101 -1.84 19.45 -13.85
N MET A 102 -2.24 19.19 -15.11
CA MET A 102 -1.34 18.74 -16.17
C MET A 102 -1.64 19.46 -17.48
N ASP A 103 -0.76 20.37 -17.89
CA ASP A 103 -0.67 20.78 -19.30
C ASP A 103 0.19 19.74 -20.05
N PRO A 104 -0.10 19.39 -21.31
CA PRO A 104 0.66 18.37 -22.05
C PRO A 104 2.15 18.71 -22.22
N ASP A 105 2.50 19.99 -22.13
CA ASP A 105 3.82 20.48 -22.49
C ASP A 105 4.90 20.07 -21.47
N GLY A 106 5.89 19.32 -21.97
CA GLY A 106 7.10 18.93 -21.24
C GLY A 106 6.98 17.64 -20.41
N VAL A 107 5.83 16.97 -20.40
CA VAL A 107 5.64 15.67 -19.70
C VAL A 107 5.99 14.51 -20.62
N GLN A 108 6.87 13.61 -20.16
CA GLN A 108 7.12 12.35 -20.85
C GLN A 108 6.06 11.32 -20.45
N TRP A 109 4.95 11.29 -21.19
CA TRP A 109 3.77 10.49 -20.86
C TRP A 109 4.04 8.99 -20.72
N ARG A 110 4.87 8.39 -21.58
CA ARG A 110 5.19 6.96 -21.53
C ARG A 110 5.85 6.55 -20.18
N PRO A 111 6.99 7.15 -19.79
CA PRO A 111 7.58 6.94 -18.46
C PRO A 111 6.65 7.31 -17.30
N PHE A 112 5.84 8.36 -17.46
CA PHE A 112 4.89 8.79 -16.42
C PHE A 112 3.86 7.69 -16.12
N TRP A 113 3.19 7.16 -17.13
CA TRP A 113 2.23 6.06 -16.97
C TRP A 113 2.89 4.78 -16.44
N ALA A 114 4.13 4.51 -16.83
CA ALA A 114 4.90 3.40 -16.27
C ALA A 114 5.12 3.57 -14.76
N VAL A 115 5.57 4.74 -14.31
CA VAL A 115 5.75 5.02 -12.87
C VAL A 115 4.44 4.85 -12.09
N LEU A 116 3.32 5.35 -12.64
CA LEU A 116 2.00 5.18 -12.02
C LEU A 116 1.60 3.71 -11.92
N GLY A 117 1.76 2.94 -13.01
CA GLY A 117 1.45 1.50 -13.03
C GLY A 117 2.30 0.69 -12.06
N VAL A 118 3.59 0.99 -11.97
CA VAL A 118 4.50 0.35 -11.00
C VAL A 118 4.13 0.74 -9.56
N SER A 119 3.76 2.00 -9.30
CA SER A 119 3.29 2.44 -7.98
C SER A 119 1.98 1.75 -7.57
N LEU A 120 1.08 1.54 -8.53
CA LEU A 120 -0.16 0.79 -8.33
C LEU A 120 0.13 -0.67 -8.00
N ALA A 121 0.99 -1.34 -8.75
CA ALA A 121 1.39 -2.73 -8.49
C ALA A 121 2.04 -2.89 -7.11
N ALA A 122 2.97 -1.98 -6.74
CA ALA A 122 3.58 -1.96 -5.42
C ALA A 122 2.55 -1.73 -4.31
N GLY A 123 1.58 -0.82 -4.53
CA GLY A 123 0.48 -0.57 -3.60
C GLY A 123 -0.42 -1.80 -3.39
N ALA A 124 -0.75 -2.52 -4.47
CA ALA A 124 -1.53 -3.75 -4.39
C ALA A 124 -0.82 -4.82 -3.57
N ALA A 125 0.45 -5.09 -3.88
CA ALA A 125 1.26 -6.07 -3.16
C ALA A 125 1.43 -5.71 -1.67
N LEU A 126 1.65 -4.42 -1.37
CA LEU A 126 1.70 -3.91 0.00
C LEU A 126 0.42 -4.25 0.76
N MET A 127 -0.75 -3.89 0.23
CA MET A 127 -2.01 -4.10 0.94
C MET A 127 -2.35 -5.58 1.10
N VAL A 128 -2.15 -6.38 0.06
CA VAL A 128 -2.33 -7.84 0.10
C VAL A 128 -1.50 -8.43 1.24
N THR A 129 -0.24 -8.03 1.36
CA THR A 129 0.65 -8.52 2.43
C THR A 129 0.21 -8.06 3.82
N LEU A 130 -0.24 -6.82 3.95
CA LEU A 130 -0.72 -6.29 5.23
C LEU A 130 -1.92 -7.07 5.77
N VAL A 131 -2.78 -7.57 4.88
CA VAL A 131 -3.99 -8.30 5.25
C VAL A 131 -3.70 -9.79 5.40
N ASP A 132 -3.13 -10.44 4.38
CA ASP A 132 -2.97 -11.90 4.36
C ASP A 132 -1.96 -12.41 5.37
N VAL A 133 -0.91 -11.65 5.72
CA VAL A 133 0.06 -12.11 6.73
C VAL A 133 -0.61 -12.22 8.11
N GLU A 134 -1.49 -11.27 8.43
CA GLU A 134 -2.26 -11.30 9.68
C GLU A 134 -3.29 -12.44 9.66
N LEU A 135 -4.03 -12.57 8.54
CA LEU A 135 -5.02 -13.64 8.39
C LEU A 135 -4.38 -15.02 8.40
N PHE A 136 -3.26 -15.23 7.71
CA PHE A 136 -2.50 -16.49 7.71
C PHE A 136 -2.03 -16.85 9.12
N ALA A 137 -1.53 -15.87 9.88
CA ALA A 137 -1.08 -16.08 11.25
C ALA A 137 -2.21 -16.49 12.19
N GLN A 138 -3.38 -15.85 12.07
CA GLN A 138 -4.53 -16.14 12.92
C GLN A 138 -5.26 -17.42 12.52
N THR A 139 -5.38 -17.70 11.22
CA THR A 139 -6.22 -18.80 10.70
C THR A 139 -5.45 -20.11 10.53
N VAL A 140 -4.29 -20.08 9.85
CA VAL A 140 -3.50 -21.28 9.54
C VAL A 140 -2.56 -21.62 10.70
N LEU A 141 -1.75 -20.64 11.14
CA LEU A 141 -0.82 -20.84 12.25
C LEU A 141 -1.52 -20.85 13.63
N ARG A 142 -2.84 -20.58 13.67
CA ARG A 142 -3.68 -20.52 14.87
C ARG A 142 -3.06 -19.69 16.00
N ARG A 143 -2.40 -18.58 15.64
CA ARG A 143 -1.77 -17.67 16.59
C ARG A 143 -2.76 -16.62 17.08
N ASP A 144 -2.50 -16.08 18.26
CA ASP A 144 -3.22 -14.95 18.80
C ASP A 144 -2.89 -13.65 18.04
N SER A 145 -3.74 -12.64 18.18
CA SER A 145 -3.60 -11.35 17.48
C SER A 145 -2.28 -10.63 17.81
N ALA A 146 -1.73 -10.82 19.01
CA ALA A 146 -0.45 -10.20 19.37
C ALA A 146 0.73 -10.85 18.62
N ALA A 147 0.74 -12.18 18.47
CA ALA A 147 1.78 -12.87 17.70
C ALA A 147 1.65 -12.62 16.19
N ALA A 148 0.42 -12.49 15.68
CA ALA A 148 0.18 -12.12 14.29
C ALA A 148 0.67 -10.69 13.98
N ALA A 149 0.38 -9.71 14.84
CA ALA A 149 0.93 -8.37 14.72
C ALA A 149 2.47 -8.34 14.81
N THR A 150 3.05 -9.19 15.67
CA THR A 150 4.52 -9.35 15.78
C THR A 150 5.13 -9.91 14.49
N LEU A 151 4.41 -10.80 13.80
CA LEU A 151 4.82 -11.34 12.51
C LEU A 151 4.81 -10.25 11.44
N LEU A 152 3.71 -9.51 11.32
CA LEU A 152 3.57 -8.38 10.39
C LEU A 152 4.61 -7.28 10.65
N THR A 153 4.99 -7.07 11.90
CA THR A 153 6.03 -6.10 12.28
C THR A 153 7.37 -6.38 11.60
N ARG A 154 7.72 -7.66 11.33
CA ARG A 154 8.96 -8.03 10.63
C ARG A 154 9.00 -7.47 9.21
N PHE A 155 7.86 -7.53 8.51
CA PHE A 155 7.68 -6.91 7.21
C PHE A 155 7.75 -5.38 7.30
N LEU A 156 7.03 -4.80 8.27
CA LEU A 156 6.95 -3.35 8.45
C LEU A 156 8.27 -2.69 8.88
N ILE A 157 9.18 -3.42 9.55
CA ILE A 157 10.53 -2.93 9.87
C ILE A 157 11.44 -2.97 8.65
N ALA A 158 11.36 -4.03 7.83
CA ALA A 158 12.20 -4.16 6.65
C ALA A 158 11.86 -3.13 5.55
N LEU A 159 10.60 -2.71 5.48
CA LEU A 159 10.08 -1.76 4.51
C LEU A 159 10.74 -0.36 4.54
N PRO A 160 10.81 0.37 5.68
CA PRO A 160 11.49 1.65 5.76
C PRO A 160 13.00 1.52 5.53
N VAL A 161 13.63 0.43 5.98
CA VAL A 161 15.03 0.14 5.68
C VAL A 161 15.25 0.03 4.18
N GLY A 162 14.36 -0.69 3.48
CA GLY A 162 14.29 -0.75 2.03
C GLY A 162 14.09 0.63 1.41
N ALA A 163 13.16 1.44 1.91
CA ALA A 163 12.90 2.78 1.35
C ALA A 163 14.12 3.71 1.41
N VAL A 164 14.85 3.71 2.53
CA VAL A 164 16.07 4.51 2.69
C VAL A 164 17.17 4.02 1.76
N LEU A 165 17.42 2.70 1.75
CA LEU A 165 18.44 2.11 0.89
C LEU A 165 18.08 2.27 -0.59
N GLY A 166 16.80 2.18 -0.96
CA GLY A 166 16.31 2.39 -2.31
C GLY A 166 16.58 3.81 -2.81
N GLY A 167 16.35 4.82 -1.96
CA GLY A 167 16.70 6.21 -2.28
C GLY A 167 18.20 6.42 -2.49
N PHE A 168 19.04 5.84 -1.61
CA PHE A 168 20.49 5.89 -1.77
C PHE A 168 20.95 5.19 -3.04
N LEU A 169 20.46 3.98 -3.29
CA LEU A 169 20.85 3.17 -4.44
C LEU A 169 20.34 3.78 -5.74
N ALA A 170 19.18 4.44 -5.75
CA ALA A 170 18.65 5.13 -6.91
C ALA A 170 19.56 6.28 -7.37
N SER A 171 20.20 6.98 -6.43
CA SER A 171 21.19 8.01 -6.77
C SER A 171 22.41 7.45 -7.51
N ARG A 172 22.77 6.19 -7.25
CA ARG A 172 23.94 5.51 -7.83
C ARG A 172 23.61 4.72 -9.10
N LEU A 173 22.63 3.82 -9.03
CA LEU A 173 22.26 2.86 -10.08
C LEU A 173 21.11 3.36 -10.99
N GLY A 174 20.38 4.39 -10.58
CA GLY A 174 19.22 4.94 -11.31
C GLY A 174 17.90 4.30 -10.88
N ASP A 175 16.80 5.07 -11.03
CA ASP A 175 15.48 4.70 -10.50
C ASP A 175 14.93 3.40 -11.13
N ARG A 176 15.21 3.18 -12.43
CA ARG A 176 14.81 2.00 -13.20
C ARG A 176 15.33 0.69 -12.61
N TRP A 177 16.65 0.59 -12.39
CA TRP A 177 17.27 -0.67 -11.97
C TRP A 177 16.98 -1.00 -10.51
N VAL A 178 16.86 0.01 -9.66
CA VAL A 178 16.52 -0.18 -8.25
C VAL A 178 15.06 -0.61 -8.10
N SER A 179 14.14 0.00 -8.86
CA SER A 179 12.72 -0.42 -8.85
C SER A 179 12.55 -1.84 -9.41
N PHE A 180 13.25 -2.17 -10.50
CA PHE A 180 13.27 -3.52 -11.06
C PHE A 180 13.78 -4.54 -10.03
N GLY A 181 14.94 -4.28 -9.42
CA GLY A 181 15.55 -5.17 -8.43
C GLY A 181 14.68 -5.34 -7.19
N GLY A 182 14.08 -4.27 -6.68
CA GLY A 182 13.18 -4.30 -5.53
C GLY A 182 11.92 -5.14 -5.78
N LEU A 183 11.25 -4.93 -6.93
CA LEU A 183 10.06 -5.70 -7.28
C LEU A 183 10.36 -7.15 -7.69
N ALA A 184 11.48 -7.40 -8.36
CA ALA A 184 11.91 -8.77 -8.66
C ALA A 184 12.21 -9.54 -7.36
N MET A 185 12.89 -8.91 -6.41
CA MET A 185 13.16 -9.49 -5.10
C MET A 185 11.88 -9.73 -4.29
N ALA A 186 10.94 -8.78 -4.31
CA ALA A 186 9.62 -8.96 -3.70
C ALA A 186 8.86 -10.12 -4.35
N SER A 187 8.85 -10.20 -5.69
CA SER A 187 8.21 -11.29 -6.45
C SER A 187 8.77 -12.66 -6.05
N VAL A 188 10.09 -12.81 -6.02
CA VAL A 188 10.74 -14.05 -5.57
C VAL A 188 10.37 -14.39 -4.13
N SER A 189 10.32 -13.39 -3.25
CA SER A 189 9.89 -13.62 -1.87
C SER A 189 8.45 -14.13 -1.80
N TYR A 190 7.53 -13.55 -2.57
CA TYR A 190 6.14 -14.03 -2.62
C TYR A 190 6.01 -15.45 -3.17
N VAL A 191 6.89 -15.89 -4.08
CA VAL A 191 6.95 -17.29 -4.51
C VAL A 191 7.33 -18.21 -3.34
N PHE A 192 8.26 -17.80 -2.47
CA PHE A 192 8.59 -18.56 -1.27
C PHE A 192 7.46 -18.54 -0.24
N ILE A 193 6.81 -17.40 -0.04
CA ILE A 193 5.66 -17.26 0.85
C ILE A 193 4.50 -18.15 0.39
N ALA A 194 4.27 -18.22 -0.92
CA ALA A 194 3.26 -19.09 -1.52
C ALA A 194 3.53 -20.59 -1.37
N GLN A 195 4.69 -20.99 -0.85
CA GLN A 195 5.06 -22.39 -0.62
C GLN A 195 5.11 -22.73 0.87
N TRP A 196 4.60 -21.87 1.75
CA TRP A 196 4.60 -22.11 3.18
C TRP A 196 3.72 -23.31 3.56
N PRO A 197 4.27 -24.37 4.17
CA PRO A 197 3.46 -25.39 4.83
C PRO A 197 2.77 -24.87 6.10
N ALA A 198 1.82 -25.67 6.61
CA ALA A 198 1.06 -25.36 7.83
C ALA A 198 1.94 -25.17 9.08
N ASP A 199 3.09 -25.85 9.12
CA ASP A 199 4.04 -25.91 10.24
C ASP A 199 5.33 -25.13 9.97
N VAL A 200 5.20 -24.00 9.27
CA VAL A 200 6.36 -23.17 8.89
C VAL A 200 7.15 -22.67 10.11
N SER A 201 8.48 -22.80 10.01
CA SER A 201 9.38 -22.33 11.05
C SER A 201 9.41 -20.79 11.16
N GLY A 202 9.58 -20.28 12.39
CA GLY A 202 9.64 -18.84 12.65
C GLY A 202 10.77 -18.09 11.93
N LEU A 203 11.87 -18.79 11.63
CA LEU A 203 13.01 -18.23 10.92
C LEU A 203 12.70 -18.02 9.43
N VAL A 204 12.03 -18.99 8.79
CA VAL A 204 11.59 -18.90 7.38
C VAL A 204 10.58 -17.76 7.22
N LEU A 205 9.58 -17.68 8.10
CA LEU A 205 8.65 -16.54 8.14
C LEU A 205 9.36 -15.20 8.20
N THR A 206 10.34 -15.07 9.10
CA THR A 206 11.08 -13.81 9.29
C THR A 206 11.87 -13.46 8.05
N ARG A 207 12.58 -14.42 7.48
CA ARG A 207 13.38 -14.24 6.27
C ARG A 207 12.50 -13.76 5.11
N ASP A 208 11.43 -14.48 4.80
CA ASP A 208 10.62 -14.22 3.60
C ASP A 208 9.85 -12.90 3.74
N LEU A 209 9.29 -12.60 4.92
CA LEU A 209 8.63 -11.32 5.19
C LEU A 209 9.61 -10.15 5.18
N ALA A 210 10.81 -10.33 5.72
CA ALA A 210 11.84 -9.29 5.68
C ALA A 210 12.28 -9.01 4.24
N ILE A 211 12.50 -10.05 3.42
CA ILE A 211 12.88 -9.88 2.01
C ILE A 211 11.75 -9.21 1.21
N ALA A 212 10.49 -9.61 1.43
CA ALA A 212 9.34 -9.01 0.76
C ALA A 212 9.18 -7.52 1.15
N GLY A 213 9.24 -7.21 2.45
CA GLY A 213 9.16 -5.84 2.97
C GLY A 213 10.30 -4.97 2.46
N PHE A 214 11.52 -5.49 2.50
CA PHE A 214 12.69 -4.82 1.96
C PHE A 214 12.56 -4.54 0.45
N GLY A 215 12.08 -5.51 -0.33
CA GLY A 215 11.89 -5.39 -1.78
C GLY A 215 10.84 -4.34 -2.16
N LEU A 216 9.68 -4.36 -1.52
CA LEU A 216 8.67 -3.32 -1.71
C LEU A 216 9.15 -1.96 -1.22
N GLY A 217 9.88 -1.93 -0.11
CA GLY A 217 10.51 -0.73 0.44
C GLY A 217 11.46 -0.07 -0.56
N LEU A 218 12.36 -0.84 -1.19
CA LEU A 218 13.35 -0.34 -2.16
C LEU A 218 12.72 0.47 -3.30
N VAL A 219 11.45 0.23 -3.63
CA VAL A 219 10.76 0.80 -4.79
C VAL A 219 10.08 2.14 -4.45
N ILE A 220 9.80 2.40 -3.16
CA ILE A 220 9.03 3.57 -2.73
C ILE A 220 9.71 4.90 -3.10
N ALA A 221 11.00 5.04 -2.77
CA ALA A 221 11.75 6.27 -3.01
C ALA A 221 12.12 6.47 -4.50
N PRO A 222 12.60 5.44 -5.25
CA PRO A 222 12.88 5.56 -6.68
C PRO A 222 11.68 5.96 -7.52
N LEU A 223 10.46 5.47 -7.22
CA LEU A 223 9.26 5.87 -7.97
C LEU A 223 8.96 7.36 -7.80
N SER A 224 9.07 7.87 -6.58
CA SER A 224 8.95 9.29 -6.31
C SER A 224 10.04 10.09 -7.04
N GLY A 225 11.28 9.60 -7.10
CA GLY A 225 12.34 10.25 -7.89
C GLY A 225 12.06 10.23 -9.41
N ALA A 226 11.63 9.08 -9.93
CA ALA A 226 11.37 8.85 -11.34
C ALA A 226 10.28 9.76 -11.90
N VAL A 227 9.18 9.96 -11.17
CA VAL A 227 8.09 10.84 -11.63
C VAL A 227 8.54 12.29 -11.76
N LEU A 228 9.44 12.74 -10.87
CA LEU A 228 9.98 14.10 -10.90
C LEU A 228 10.93 14.32 -12.08
N ARG A 229 11.54 13.27 -12.64
CA ARG A 229 12.42 13.39 -13.81
C ARG A 229 11.68 13.56 -15.13
N VAL A 230 10.40 13.19 -15.16
CA VAL A 230 9.58 13.13 -16.39
C VAL A 230 8.55 14.25 -16.46
N VAL A 231 8.52 15.12 -15.45
CA VAL A 231 7.60 16.25 -15.32
C VAL A 231 8.41 17.54 -15.07
N PRO A 232 7.99 18.71 -15.60
CA PRO A 232 8.64 19.98 -15.31
C PRO A 232 8.68 20.34 -13.81
N PRO A 233 9.71 21.07 -13.32
CA PRO A 233 9.88 21.44 -11.90
C PRO A 233 8.67 22.16 -11.27
N VAL A 234 7.94 22.93 -12.08
CA VAL A 234 6.74 23.67 -11.65
C VAL A 234 5.61 22.73 -11.19
N ARG A 235 5.64 21.45 -11.58
CA ARG A 235 4.55 20.48 -11.34
C ARG A 235 4.98 19.26 -10.50
N HIS A 236 6.16 19.31 -9.89
CA HIS A 236 6.66 18.24 -9.02
C HIS A 236 5.68 17.86 -7.89
N GLY A 237 4.96 18.84 -7.34
CA GLY A 237 3.95 18.60 -6.30
C GLY A 237 2.79 17.73 -6.80
N VAL A 238 2.24 18.07 -7.97
CA VAL A 238 1.14 17.33 -8.60
C VAL A 238 1.58 15.94 -9.03
N ALA A 239 2.77 15.83 -9.65
CA ALA A 239 3.32 14.55 -10.08
C ALA A 239 3.53 13.57 -8.91
N SER A 240 4.04 14.06 -7.79
CA SER A 240 4.23 13.25 -6.58
C SER A 240 2.88 12.78 -6.02
N ALA A 241 1.87 13.65 -6.04
CA ALA A 241 0.52 13.28 -5.60
C ALA A 241 -0.07 12.14 -6.45
N PHE A 242 0.10 12.17 -7.77
CA PHE A 242 -0.34 11.07 -8.64
C PHE A 242 0.31 9.72 -8.29
N VAL A 243 1.59 9.70 -7.92
CA VAL A 243 2.27 8.46 -7.49
C VAL A 243 1.67 7.89 -6.21
N VAL A 244 1.34 8.78 -5.25
CA VAL A 244 0.69 8.39 -4.00
C VAL A 244 -0.74 7.90 -4.25
N VAL A 245 -1.51 8.62 -5.07
CA VAL A 245 -2.88 8.23 -5.45
C VAL A 245 -2.88 6.89 -6.19
N ALA A 246 -1.96 6.68 -7.13
CA ALA A 246 -1.82 5.40 -7.83
C ALA A 246 -1.52 4.26 -6.85
N ARG A 247 -0.64 4.49 -5.86
CA ARG A 247 -0.35 3.51 -4.82
C ARG A 247 -1.56 3.22 -3.93
N MET A 248 -2.26 4.24 -3.46
CA MET A 248 -3.47 4.08 -2.65
C MET A 248 -4.57 3.35 -3.44
N THR A 249 -4.70 3.65 -4.73
CA THR A 249 -5.61 2.93 -5.63
C THR A 249 -5.21 1.47 -5.74
N GLY A 250 -3.90 1.18 -5.90
CA GLY A 250 -3.37 -0.17 -5.85
C GLY A 250 -3.71 -0.89 -4.55
N MET A 251 -3.55 -0.24 -3.40
CA MET A 251 -3.91 -0.81 -2.11
C MET A 251 -5.41 -1.16 -2.05
N LEU A 252 -6.27 -0.24 -2.48
CA LEU A 252 -7.72 -0.45 -2.51
C LEU A 252 -8.12 -1.60 -3.44
N VAL A 253 -7.54 -1.66 -4.64
CA VAL A 253 -7.78 -2.75 -5.60
C VAL A 253 -7.26 -4.07 -5.04
N GLY A 254 -6.08 -4.08 -4.40
CA GLY A 254 -5.50 -5.26 -3.78
C GLY A 254 -6.42 -5.87 -2.73
N VAL A 255 -6.91 -5.08 -1.77
CA VAL A 255 -7.80 -5.60 -0.72
C VAL A 255 -9.16 -6.04 -1.27
N ALA A 256 -9.70 -5.33 -2.27
CA ALA A 256 -10.97 -5.69 -2.90
C ALA A 256 -10.85 -7.00 -3.69
N ALA A 257 -9.79 -7.15 -4.48
CA ALA A 257 -9.52 -8.37 -5.25
C ALA A 257 -9.27 -9.56 -4.33
N LEU A 258 -8.47 -9.37 -3.27
CA LEU A 258 -8.22 -10.37 -2.24
C LEU A 258 -9.52 -10.82 -1.56
N SER A 259 -10.36 -9.87 -1.15
CA SER A 259 -11.62 -10.20 -0.47
C SER A 259 -12.60 -10.93 -1.40
N ALA A 260 -12.70 -10.49 -2.67
CA ALA A 260 -13.61 -11.09 -3.64
C ALA A 260 -13.14 -12.49 -4.09
N TRP A 261 -11.85 -12.62 -4.45
CA TRP A 261 -11.25 -13.88 -4.87
C TRP A 261 -11.16 -14.87 -3.72
N GLY A 262 -10.59 -14.45 -2.59
CA GLY A 262 -10.41 -15.27 -1.40
C GLY A 262 -11.74 -15.85 -0.91
N LEU A 263 -12.74 -15.01 -0.70
CA LEU A 263 -14.06 -15.49 -0.25
C LEU A 263 -14.73 -16.42 -1.27
N HIS A 264 -14.61 -16.16 -2.57
CA HIS A 264 -15.16 -17.04 -3.60
C HIS A 264 -14.47 -18.40 -3.60
N ARG A 265 -13.14 -18.41 -3.59
CA ARG A 265 -12.31 -19.61 -3.60
C ARG A 265 -12.47 -20.42 -2.31
N PHE A 266 -12.51 -19.76 -1.16
CA PHE A 266 -12.78 -20.39 0.12
C PHE A 266 -14.13 -21.12 0.11
N ARG A 267 -15.19 -20.49 -0.40
CA ARG A 267 -16.51 -21.12 -0.51
C ARG A 267 -16.51 -22.32 -1.45
N GLU A 268 -15.78 -22.24 -2.57
CA GLU A 268 -15.64 -23.34 -3.51
C GLU A 268 -14.93 -24.54 -2.86
N LEU A 269 -13.79 -24.30 -2.20
CA LEU A 269 -12.99 -25.33 -1.54
C LEU A 269 -13.70 -25.94 -0.33
N THR A 270 -14.56 -25.18 0.36
CA THR A 270 -15.33 -25.64 1.52
C THR A 270 -16.73 -26.17 1.18
N ALA A 271 -17.18 -26.09 -0.08
CA ALA A 271 -18.52 -26.53 -0.49
C ALA A 271 -18.78 -28.02 -0.23
N GLY A 272 -17.73 -28.85 -0.26
CA GLY A 272 -17.80 -30.28 0.04
C GLY A 272 -17.61 -30.63 1.52
N LEU A 273 -17.28 -29.67 2.38
CA LEU A 273 -17.02 -29.91 3.80
C LEU A 273 -18.32 -29.87 4.60
N ASN A 274 -18.73 -31.03 5.11
CA ASN A 274 -19.87 -31.13 6.01
C ASN A 274 -19.45 -30.77 7.44
N THR A 275 -20.07 -29.74 8.01
CA THR A 275 -19.90 -29.37 9.42
C THR A 275 -20.45 -30.47 10.32
N PRO A 276 -19.61 -31.14 11.14
CA PRO A 276 -20.09 -32.18 12.04
C PRO A 276 -20.96 -31.55 13.12
N LEU A 277 -22.21 -31.99 13.24
CA LEU A 277 -23.10 -31.58 14.31
C LEU A 277 -22.94 -32.52 15.52
N PRO A 278 -22.98 -32.00 16.76
CA PRO A 278 -22.80 -32.81 17.97
C PRO A 278 -24.03 -33.68 18.31
N PHE A 279 -25.09 -33.64 17.49
CA PHE A 279 -26.35 -34.32 17.76
C PHE A 279 -26.37 -35.72 17.12
N GLY A 280 -26.70 -36.74 17.90
CA GLY A 280 -26.97 -38.10 17.39
C GLY A 280 -25.74 -38.90 16.97
N VAL A 281 -24.54 -38.52 17.41
CA VAL A 281 -23.27 -39.22 17.12
C VAL A 281 -22.53 -39.51 18.42
N GLU A 282 -21.83 -40.65 18.50
CA GLU A 282 -20.95 -40.91 19.65
C GLU A 282 -19.84 -39.85 19.76
N PRO A 283 -19.41 -39.46 20.98
CA PRO A 283 -18.37 -38.46 21.18
C PRO A 283 -17.06 -38.77 20.43
N ALA A 284 -16.67 -40.05 20.35
CA ALA A 284 -15.45 -40.46 19.64
C ALA A 284 -15.57 -40.26 18.12
N GLU A 285 -16.75 -40.50 17.55
CA GLU A 285 -17.01 -40.30 16.14
C GLU A 285 -17.15 -38.81 15.78
N PHE A 286 -17.77 -38.02 16.66
CA PHE A 286 -17.80 -36.56 16.53
C PHE A 286 -16.39 -35.97 16.49
N GLN A 287 -15.50 -36.40 17.39
CA GLN A 287 -14.10 -35.93 17.42
C GLN A 287 -13.34 -36.29 16.14
N ARG A 288 -13.55 -37.48 15.57
CA ARG A 288 -12.96 -37.88 14.28
C ARG A 288 -13.44 -37.00 13.14
N ARG A 289 -14.76 -36.85 12.99
CA ARG A 289 -15.37 -35.99 11.94
C ARG A 289 -14.94 -34.54 12.09
N MET A 290 -14.80 -34.04 13.33
CA MET A 290 -14.31 -32.69 13.60
C MET A 290 -12.84 -32.53 13.21
N ALA A 291 -12.00 -33.53 13.46
CA ALA A 291 -10.60 -33.50 13.04
C ALA A 291 -10.45 -33.51 11.51
N GLU A 292 -11.27 -34.30 10.80
CA GLU A 292 -11.32 -34.31 9.33
C GLU A 292 -11.80 -32.97 8.77
N TYR A 293 -12.87 -32.40 9.33
CA TYR A 293 -13.36 -31.06 8.96
C TYR A 293 -12.30 -29.98 9.16
N GLN A 294 -11.61 -29.98 10.30
CA GLN A 294 -10.54 -29.01 10.59
C GLN A 294 -9.33 -29.15 9.65
N ARG A 295 -8.98 -30.39 9.24
CA ARG A 295 -7.93 -30.62 8.23
C ARG A 295 -8.34 -30.06 6.88
N GLY A 296 -9.55 -30.39 6.41
CA GLY A 296 -10.09 -29.86 5.15
C GLY A 296 -10.16 -28.33 5.11
N LEU A 297 -10.57 -27.69 6.23
CA LEU A 297 -10.53 -26.23 6.35
C LEU A 297 -9.11 -25.66 6.25
N THR A 298 -8.15 -26.30 6.90
CA THR A 298 -6.75 -25.84 6.89
C THR A 298 -6.14 -25.98 5.50
N GLU A 299 -6.43 -27.07 4.80
CA GLU A 299 -6.01 -27.30 3.41
C GLU A 299 -6.64 -26.30 2.44
N ALA A 300 -7.94 -26.00 2.61
CA ALA A 300 -8.63 -24.98 1.82
C ALA A 300 -7.99 -23.60 2.00
N LEU A 301 -7.74 -23.18 3.25
CA LEU A 301 -7.08 -21.92 3.57
C LEU A 301 -5.65 -21.86 3.00
N LEU A 302 -4.86 -22.93 3.15
CA LEU A 302 -3.51 -22.98 2.59
C LEU A 302 -3.51 -22.80 1.08
N THR A 303 -4.41 -23.50 0.38
CA THR A 303 -4.55 -23.40 -1.07
C THR A 303 -4.93 -21.97 -1.49
N GLU A 304 -5.90 -21.37 -0.80
CA GLU A 304 -6.32 -19.99 -1.03
C GLU A 304 -5.16 -18.99 -0.85
N TYR A 305 -4.41 -19.07 0.27
CA TYR A 305 -3.28 -18.19 0.52
C TYR A 305 -2.14 -18.40 -0.49
N HIS A 306 -1.84 -19.65 -0.85
CA HIS A 306 -0.83 -19.96 -1.87
C HIS A 306 -1.17 -19.30 -3.21
N GLU A 307 -2.43 -19.37 -3.64
CA GLU A 307 -2.90 -18.70 -4.85
C GLU A 307 -2.78 -17.17 -4.74
N ILE A 308 -3.20 -16.57 -3.62
CA ILE A 308 -3.13 -15.10 -3.45
C ILE A 308 -1.67 -14.61 -3.45
N PHE A 309 -0.76 -15.31 -2.77
CA PHE A 309 0.66 -14.94 -2.78
C PHE A 309 1.30 -15.16 -4.16
N LEU A 310 0.91 -16.18 -4.92
CA LEU A 310 1.35 -16.35 -6.32
C LEU A 310 0.86 -15.21 -7.22
N ILE A 311 -0.42 -14.82 -7.10
CA ILE A 311 -0.97 -13.67 -7.84
C ILE A 311 -0.18 -12.41 -7.48
N THR A 312 0.15 -12.23 -6.20
CA THR A 312 0.96 -11.10 -5.73
C THR A 312 2.38 -11.13 -6.29
N ALA A 313 2.97 -12.32 -6.40
CA ALA A 313 4.27 -12.52 -7.06
C ALA A 313 4.21 -12.09 -8.53
N VAL A 314 3.14 -12.45 -9.25
CA VAL A 314 2.91 -12.04 -10.64
C VAL A 314 2.72 -10.53 -10.76
N ILE A 315 1.94 -9.91 -9.87
CA ILE A 315 1.78 -8.44 -9.83
C ILE A 315 3.14 -7.76 -9.64
N CYS A 316 3.97 -8.26 -8.72
CA CYS A 316 5.33 -7.76 -8.52
C CYS A 316 6.21 -7.97 -9.76
N ALA A 317 6.13 -9.13 -10.43
CA ALA A 317 6.89 -9.41 -11.63
C ALA A 317 6.49 -8.49 -12.80
N VAL A 318 5.19 -8.28 -13.00
CA VAL A 318 4.66 -7.32 -13.99
C VAL A 318 5.11 -5.89 -13.66
N GLY A 319 5.07 -5.51 -12.39
CA GLY A 319 5.61 -4.22 -11.92
C GLY A 319 7.13 -4.10 -12.14
N ALA A 320 7.90 -5.18 -11.96
CA ALA A 320 9.32 -5.21 -12.27
C ALA A 320 9.55 -4.98 -13.77
N LEU A 321 8.83 -5.68 -14.64
CA LEU A 321 8.89 -5.46 -16.09
C LEU A 321 8.48 -4.02 -16.47
N GLY A 322 7.43 -3.49 -15.86
CA GLY A 322 7.03 -2.09 -16.01
C GLY A 322 8.12 -1.10 -15.58
N SER A 323 8.95 -1.50 -14.60
CA SER A 323 10.08 -0.68 -14.13
C SER A 323 11.17 -0.49 -15.18
N VAL A 324 11.23 -1.34 -16.21
CA VAL A 324 12.15 -1.18 -17.35
C VAL A 324 11.83 0.07 -18.17
N LEU A 325 10.58 0.53 -18.14
CA LEU A 325 10.12 1.73 -18.84
C LEU A 325 10.35 3.03 -18.04
N LEU A 326 10.88 2.93 -16.82
CA LEU A 326 11.22 4.10 -16.02
C LEU A 326 12.34 4.92 -16.69
N PRO A 327 12.36 6.25 -16.44
CA PRO A 327 13.39 7.12 -16.97
C PRO A 327 14.78 6.68 -16.48
N GLY A 328 15.72 6.55 -17.41
CA GLY A 328 17.11 6.25 -17.11
C GLY A 328 17.82 7.42 -16.40
N LYS A 329 19.02 7.15 -15.89
CA LYS A 329 19.85 8.18 -15.23
C LYS A 329 20.23 9.26 -16.27
N ARG A 330 19.56 10.41 -16.23
CA ARG A 330 19.97 11.58 -17.03
C ARG A 330 21.30 12.07 -16.45
N GLN A 331 22.39 11.93 -17.20
CA GLN A 331 23.64 12.62 -16.87
C GLN A 331 23.29 14.11 -16.75
N GLN A 332 23.51 14.69 -15.58
CA GLN A 332 23.64 16.15 -15.47
C GLN A 332 24.94 16.51 -16.21
N THR A 333 24.91 16.58 -17.54
CA THR A 333 25.92 17.32 -18.28
C THR A 333 25.79 18.77 -17.88
N GLY A 334 26.82 19.28 -17.20
CA GLY A 334 26.85 20.62 -16.66
C GLY A 334 26.62 21.68 -17.73
N SER A 335 25.75 22.63 -17.43
CA SER A 335 25.75 23.95 -18.05
C SER A 335 25.68 25.02 -16.96
N VAL A 336 26.74 25.09 -16.16
CA VAL A 336 27.10 26.30 -15.42
C VAL A 336 28.54 26.65 -15.79
N SER A 337 28.75 26.95 -17.06
CA SER A 337 29.96 27.63 -17.54
C SER A 337 29.57 28.41 -18.79
N GLY A 338 29.48 29.73 -18.66
CA GLY A 338 29.25 30.62 -19.80
C GLY A 338 28.28 31.77 -19.56
N SER A 339 28.44 32.58 -18.51
CA SER A 339 27.82 33.93 -18.47
C SER A 339 28.52 34.95 -17.55
N LEU A 340 29.85 34.85 -17.35
CA LEU A 340 30.59 35.85 -16.55
C LEU A 340 31.90 36.34 -17.19
N LYS A 341 32.00 36.33 -18.52
CA LYS A 341 33.05 37.07 -19.24
C LYS A 341 32.50 37.73 -20.48
N SER A 342 31.82 38.86 -20.32
CA SER A 342 31.83 39.96 -21.29
C SER A 342 31.04 41.15 -20.76
N THR A 343 31.66 41.93 -19.88
CA THR A 343 31.48 43.38 -19.84
C THR A 343 32.80 43.95 -19.34
N ARG A 344 33.62 44.37 -20.32
CA ARG A 344 34.61 45.42 -20.12
C ARG A 344 33.88 46.75 -19.98
#